data_AF-A0A1Y3YAS4-F1
#
_entry.id   AF-A0A1Y3YAS4-F1
#
_cell.length_a   1.000
_cell.length_b   1.000
_cell.length_c   1.000
_cell.angle_alpha   90.00
_cell.angle_beta   90.00
_cell.angle_gamma   90.00
#
_symmetry.space_group_name_H-M   'P 1'
#
loop_
_entity.id
_entity.type
_entity.pdbx_description
1 polymer ?
#
loop_
_entity_poly.entity_id
_entity_poly.type
_entity_poly.pdbx_seq_one_letter_code
_entity_poly.pdbx_strand_id
1 'polypeptide(L)'
;MKLFDAETGYLLLDEVVESKDSFKKIMEDGIITDEEMEDQVNRVIDRLKTMEEILSDNEKTLVLDAISELAVLYEMNARREKQEGDYGNI
;
A
#
# COMPACT_ATOMS: atom_id res chain seq x y z
N MET A 1 6.91 14.51 -10.67
CA MET A 1 5.80 13.91 -9.91
C MET A 1 5.90 14.40 -8.48
N LYS A 2 4.82 14.93 -7.90
CA LYS A 2 4.78 15.25 -6.46
C LYS A 2 4.22 14.02 -5.75
N LEU A 3 4.86 13.61 -4.65
CA LEU A 3 4.42 12.46 -3.86
C LEU A 3 3.36 12.85 -2.81
N PHE A 4 3.40 14.10 -2.35
CA PHE A 4 2.54 14.59 -1.28
C PHE A 4 1.70 15.77 -1.76
N ASP A 5 0.48 15.84 -1.24
CA ASP A 5 -0.38 16.99 -1.35
C ASP A 5 0.22 18.16 -0.54
N ALA A 6 0.21 19.36 -1.12
CA ALA A 6 0.88 20.51 -0.53
C ALA A 6 0.08 21.16 0.60
N GLU A 7 -1.23 20.94 0.65
CA GLU A 7 -2.13 21.55 1.64
C GLU A 7 -2.31 20.65 2.86
N THR A 8 -2.50 19.36 2.63
CA THR A 8 -2.78 18.36 3.67
C THR A 8 -1.55 17.59 4.12
N GLY A 9 -0.50 17.54 3.29
CA GLY A 9 0.69 16.74 3.56
C GLY A 9 0.49 15.23 3.39
N TYR A 10 -0.68 14.79 2.91
CA TYR A 10 -0.96 13.38 2.66
C TYR A 10 -0.29 12.87 1.39
N LEU A 11 0.01 11.58 1.38
CA LEU A 11 0.56 10.90 0.21
C LEU A 11 -0.53 10.82 -0.88
N LEU A 12 -0.22 11.26 -2.09
CA LEU A 12 -1.12 11.24 -3.24
C LEU A 12 -1.18 9.82 -3.83
N LEU A 13 -1.79 8.90 -3.10
CA LEU A 13 -1.95 7.50 -3.54
C LEU A 13 -3.25 7.25 -4.28
N ASP A 14 -4.33 7.97 -3.97
CA ASP A 14 -5.67 7.65 -4.47
C ASP A 14 -5.69 7.59 -6.01
N GLU A 15 -5.27 8.66 -6.68
CA GLU A 15 -5.19 8.70 -8.15
C GLU A 15 -4.22 7.64 -8.73
N VAL A 16 -3.14 7.35 -8.02
CA VAL A 16 -2.12 6.39 -8.46
C VAL A 16 -2.63 4.95 -8.34
N VAL A 17 -3.36 4.65 -7.28
CA VAL A 17 -3.94 3.33 -7.00
C VAL A 17 -5.13 3.08 -7.92
N GLU A 18 -6.01 4.06 -8.11
CA GLU A 18 -7.13 4.01 -9.07
C GLU A 18 -6.68 3.72 -10.50
N SER A 19 -5.46 4.12 -10.86
CA SER A 19 -4.90 3.83 -12.18
C SER A 19 -4.50 2.36 -12.37
N LYS A 20 -4.35 1.56 -11.30
CA LYS A 20 -3.84 0.18 -11.37
C LYS A 20 -4.95 -0.79 -11.80
N ASP A 21 -4.65 -1.61 -12.80
CA ASP A 21 -5.61 -2.59 -13.32
C ASP A 21 -6.04 -3.62 -12.26
N SER A 22 -5.12 -4.02 -11.37
CA SER A 22 -5.45 -4.90 -10.25
C SER A 22 -6.43 -4.26 -9.25
N PHE A 23 -6.33 -2.94 -9.02
CA PHE A 23 -7.26 -2.22 -8.17
C PHE A 23 -8.62 -2.06 -8.84
N LYS A 24 -8.65 -1.67 -10.12
CA LYS A 24 -9.90 -1.55 -10.89
C LYS A 24 -10.69 -2.85 -10.91
N LYS A 25 -10.02 -3.98 -11.13
CA LYS A 25 -10.65 -5.30 -11.17
C LYS A 25 -11.38 -5.64 -9.86
N ILE A 26 -10.70 -5.48 -8.73
CA ILE A 26 -11.27 -5.72 -7.39
C ILE A 26 -12.45 -4.78 -7.10
N MET A 27 -12.38 -3.53 -7.59
CA MET A 27 -13.49 -2.57 -7.44
C MET A 27 -14.70 -2.91 -8.31
N GLU A 28 -14.51 -3.57 -9.45
CA GLU A 28 -15.58 -3.96 -10.38
C GLU A 28 -16.33 -5.21 -9.91
N ASP A 29 -15.62 -6.24 -9.46
CA ASP A 29 -16.23 -7.52 -9.07
C ASP A 29 -16.46 -7.67 -7.56
N GLY A 30 -15.76 -6.87 -6.74
CA GLY A 30 -15.82 -6.91 -5.28
C GLY A 30 -15.24 -8.18 -4.66
N ILE A 31 -14.52 -9.02 -5.43
CA ILE A 31 -14.02 -10.32 -5.00
C ILE A 31 -12.51 -10.35 -5.19
N ILE A 32 -11.79 -10.76 -4.14
CA ILE A 32 -10.35 -10.99 -4.23
C ILE A 32 -10.13 -12.50 -4.22
N THR A 33 -9.62 -13.03 -5.32
CA THR A 33 -9.24 -14.44 -5.43
C THR A 33 -7.81 -14.69 -4.93
N ASP A 34 -7.50 -15.94 -4.60
CA ASP A 34 -6.15 -16.34 -4.21
C ASP A 34 -5.12 -16.07 -5.32
N GLU A 35 -5.50 -16.29 -6.59
CA GLU A 35 -4.67 -16.00 -7.77
C GLU A 35 -4.36 -14.51 -7.88
N GLU A 36 -5.36 -13.64 -7.71
CA GLU A 36 -5.16 -12.18 -7.75
C GLU A 36 -4.28 -11.67 -6.61
N MET A 37 -4.40 -12.28 -5.44
CA MET A 37 -3.55 -11.99 -4.30
C MET A 37 -2.11 -12.40 -4.58
N GLU A 38 -1.87 -13.62 -5.08
CA GLU A 38 -0.54 -14.11 -5.45
C GLU A 38 0.10 -13.22 -6.53
N ASP A 39 -0.67 -12.87 -7.55
CA ASP A 39 -0.26 -11.94 -8.60
C ASP A 39 0.15 -10.57 -8.04
N GLN A 40 -0.60 -10.03 -7.08
CA GLN A 40 -0.28 -8.76 -6.46
C GLN A 40 0.99 -8.86 -5.59
N VAL A 41 1.17 -9.96 -4.86
CA VAL A 41 2.40 -10.25 -4.10
C VAL A 41 3.60 -10.28 -5.04
N ASN A 42 3.51 -11.00 -6.16
CA ASN A 42 4.57 -11.09 -7.15
C ASN A 42 4.92 -9.71 -7.73
N ARG A 43 3.89 -8.91 -8.09
CA ARG A 43 4.10 -7.52 -8.55
C ARG A 43 4.84 -6.66 -7.52
N VAL A 44 4.50 -6.78 -6.24
CA VAL A 44 5.19 -6.03 -5.17
C VAL A 44 6.65 -6.47 -5.05
N ILE A 45 6.91 -7.78 -5.00
CA ILE A 45 8.28 -8.33 -4.90
C ILE A 45 9.15 -7.88 -6.07
N ASP A 46 8.63 -7.95 -7.30
CA ASP A 46 9.38 -7.55 -8.49
C ASP A 46 9.75 -6.06 -8.48
N ARG A 47 8.85 -5.19 -7.99
CA ARG A 47 9.13 -3.76 -7.85
C ARG A 47 10.17 -3.50 -6.77
N LEU A 48 10.12 -4.22 -5.64
CA LEU A 48 11.11 -4.10 -4.57
C LEU A 48 12.51 -4.54 -5.05
N LYS A 49 12.62 -5.67 -5.74
CA LYS A 49 13.88 -6.14 -6.34
C LYS A 49 14.43 -5.14 -7.36
N THR A 50 13.56 -4.59 -8.21
CA THR A 50 13.96 -3.54 -9.17
C THR A 50 14.54 -2.32 -8.45
N MET A 51 13.93 -1.89 -7.33
CA MET A 51 14.47 -0.80 -6.52
C MET A 51 15.81 -1.16 -5.87
N GLU A 52 15.96 -2.38 -5.37
CA GLU A 52 17.22 -2.86 -4.80
C GLU A 52 18.39 -2.83 -5.82
N GLU A 53 18.12 -3.09 -7.09
CA GLU A 53 19.14 -3.05 -8.14
C GLU A 53 19.58 -1.63 -8.52
N ILE A 54 18.68 -0.65 -8.43
CA ILE A 54 18.89 0.71 -8.97
C ILE A 54 19.36 1.69 -7.90
N LEU A 55 18.91 1.52 -6.66
CA LEU A 55 19.16 2.48 -5.58
C LEU A 55 20.54 2.27 -4.94
N SER A 56 21.15 3.35 -4.47
CA SER A 56 22.32 3.29 -3.59
C SER A 56 21.96 2.75 -2.20
N ASP A 57 22.94 2.31 -1.41
CA ASP A 57 22.68 1.76 -0.07
C ASP A 57 21.95 2.74 0.87
N ASN A 58 22.26 4.04 0.75
CA ASN A 58 21.58 5.08 1.51
C ASN A 58 20.11 5.23 1.06
N GLU A 59 19.85 5.21 -0.25
CA GLU A 59 18.49 5.28 -0.78
C GLU A 59 17.68 4.02 -0.44
N LYS A 60 18.30 2.82 -0.45
CA LYS A 60 17.67 1.58 0.01
C LYS A 60 17.22 1.69 1.46
N THR A 61 18.08 2.27 2.32
CA THR A 61 17.76 2.49 3.74
C THR A 61 16.55 3.42 3.88
N LEU A 62 16.52 4.52 3.14
CA LEU A 62 15.39 5.48 3.16
C LEU A 62 14.09 4.84 2.67
N VAL A 63 14.14 4.06 1.58
CA VAL A 63 12.96 3.37 1.04
C VAL A 63 12.46 2.31 2.02
N LEU A 64 13.37 1.54 2.63
CA LEU A 64 13.01 0.51 3.59
C LEU A 64 12.33 1.11 4.83
N ASP A 65 12.87 2.21 5.35
CA ASP A 65 12.30 2.94 6.49
C ASP A 65 10.87 3.42 6.18
N ALA A 66 10.68 4.10 5.04
CA ALA A 66 9.37 4.60 4.61
C ALA A 66 8.34 3.48 4.39
N ILE A 67 8.72 2.37 3.74
CA ILE A 67 7.82 1.23 3.52
C ILE A 67 7.47 0.55 4.84
N SER A 68 8.40 0.50 5.79
CA SER A 68 8.16 -0.09 7.11
C SER A 68 7.15 0.72 7.93
N GLU A 69 7.30 2.05 7.96
CA GLU A 69 6.35 2.94 8.63
C GLU A 69 4.96 2.89 8.00
N LEU A 70 4.87 2.79 6.66
CA LEU A 70 3.60 2.57 5.97
C LEU A 70 2.95 1.23 6.37
N ALA A 71 3.73 0.15 6.45
CA ALA A 71 3.22 -1.16 6.89
C ALA A 71 2.68 -1.11 8.33
N VAL A 72 3.40 -0.43 9.23
CA VAL A 72 2.95 -0.19 10.61
C VAL A 72 1.65 0.60 10.63
N LEU A 73 1.55 1.68 9.86
CA LEU A 73 0.35 2.51 9.76
C LEU A 73 -0.88 1.70 9.33
N TYR A 74 -0.75 0.87 8.28
CA TYR A 74 -1.86 0.05 7.80
C TYR A 74 -2.29 -1.00 8.83
N GLU A 75 -1.35 -1.65 9.51
CA GLU A 75 -1.66 -2.61 10.58
C GLU A 75 -2.35 -1.91 11.76
N MET A 76 -1.89 -0.72 12.15
CA MET A 76 -2.54 0.09 13.19
C MET A 76 -3.97 0.47 12.79
N ASN A 77 -4.20 0.88 11.55
CA ASN A 77 -5.54 1.22 11.07
C ASN A 77 -6.48 -0.01 11.09
N ALA A 78 -6.01 -1.15 10.55
CA ALA A 78 -6.78 -2.39 10.56
C ALA A 78 -7.13 -2.88 11.98
N ARG A 79 -6.25 -2.64 12.96
CA ARG A 79 -6.53 -2.93 14.38
C ARG A 79 -7.52 -1.95 14.99
N ARG A 80 -7.40 -0.65 14.69
CA ARG A 80 -8.35 0.37 15.17
C ARG A 80 -9.76 0.09 14.67
N GLU A 81 -9.93 -0.22 13.39
CA GLU A 81 -11.24 -0.55 12.81
C GLU A 81 -11.89 -1.77 13.48
N LYS A 82 -11.10 -2.80 13.83
CA LYS A 82 -11.58 -3.95 14.61
C LYS A 82 -12.01 -3.56 16.03
N GLN A 83 -11.25 -2.67 16.69
CA GLN A 83 -11.62 -2.16 18.02
C GLN A 83 -12.91 -1.34 17.98
N GLU A 84 -13.06 -0.46 17.00
CA GLU A 84 -14.27 0.37 16.83
C GLU A 84 -15.49 -0.48 16.43
N GLY A 85 -15.30 -1.54 15.64
CA GLY A 85 -16.35 -2.51 15.31
C GLY A 85 -16.85 -3.33 16.51
N ASP A 86 -16.00 -3.56 17.53
CA ASP A 86 -16.39 -4.26 18.77
C ASP A 86 -17.22 -3.39 19.73
N TYR A 87 -17.10 -2.06 19.70
CA TYR A 87 -17.95 -1.15 20.49
C TYR A 87 -19.31 -0.85 19.85
N GLY A 88 -19.55 -1.28 18.60
CA GLY A 88 -20.83 -1.12 17.91
C GLY A 88 -21.86 -2.24 18.17
N ASN A 89 -21.51 -3.26 18.96
CA ASN A 89 -22.34 -4.43 19.28
C ASN A 89 -22.61 -4.62 20.78
N ILE A 90 -22.58 -3.53 21.57
CA ILE A 90 -23.07 -3.51 22.96
C ILE A 90 -24.26 -2.58 23.13
#